data_AF-A0A2D5AY49-F1
#
_entry.id   AF-A0A2D5AY49-F1
#
_cell.length_a   1.000
_cell.length_b   1.000
_cell.length_c   1.000
_cell.angle_alpha   90.00
_cell.angle_beta   90.00
_cell.angle_gamma   90.00
#
_symmetry.space_group_name_H-M   'P 1'
#
loop_
_entity.id
_entity.type
_entity.pdbx_description
1 polymer ?
#
loop_
_entity_poly.entity_id
_entity_poly.type
_entity_poly.pdbx_seq_one_letter_code
_entity_poly.pdbx_strand_id
1 'polypeptide(L)'
;MTNPRTRAKIEARIHERVAYCVEFELNDPRSSFITVTGVKISNDLAVARVSYSIFGTKGEKSKAAHMLEDASGFVRRQLGRVLNTKRIPHLIWIYDDSAEIQEEVERAITSALNHDREINPDAHSEIEETEPPQAARDEVELEYLDFLNAQEEEEGK
;
A
#
# COMPACT_ATOMS: atom_id res chain seq x y z
N MET A 1 25.69 -5.20 -0.72
CA MET A 1 24.44 -4.56 -0.28
C MET A 1 23.56 -4.33 -1.50
N THR A 2 22.29 -4.72 -1.46
CA THR A 2 21.37 -4.63 -2.62
C THR A 2 20.94 -3.17 -2.84
N ASN A 3 20.93 -2.72 -4.09
CA ASN A 3 20.48 -1.38 -4.47
C ASN A 3 19.01 -1.16 -4.02
N PRO A 4 18.68 -0.04 -3.34
CA PRO A 4 17.33 0.22 -2.84
C PRO A 4 16.24 0.18 -3.93
N ARG A 5 16.55 0.62 -5.15
CA ARG A 5 15.60 0.57 -6.29
C ARG A 5 15.29 -0.87 -6.69
N THR A 6 16.30 -1.74 -6.68
CA THR A 6 16.12 -3.17 -7.00
C THR A 6 15.31 -3.87 -5.92
N ARG A 7 15.55 -3.54 -4.64
CA ARG A 7 14.77 -4.10 -3.53
C ARG A 7 13.28 -3.76 -3.65
N ALA A 8 12.93 -2.49 -3.88
CA ALA A 8 11.54 -2.07 -4.01
C ALA A 8 10.82 -2.81 -5.16
N LYS A 9 11.52 -3.02 -6.29
CA LYS A 9 10.99 -3.84 -7.40
C LYS A 9 10.71 -5.28 -6.98
N ILE A 10 11.61 -5.89 -6.22
CA ILE A 10 11.41 -7.26 -5.72
C ILE A 10 10.26 -7.29 -4.70
N GLU A 11 10.20 -6.33 -3.78
CA GLU A 11 9.10 -6.19 -2.81
C GLU A 11 7.74 -6.14 -3.51
N ALA A 12 7.59 -5.31 -4.54
CA ALA A 12 6.37 -5.21 -5.32
C ALA A 12 6.01 -6.54 -6.01
N ARG A 13 6.99 -7.24 -6.60
CA ARG A 13 6.76 -8.55 -7.24
C ARG A 13 6.37 -9.64 -6.24
N ILE A 14 6.97 -9.63 -5.05
CA ILE A 14 6.58 -10.56 -3.98
C ILE A 14 5.17 -10.23 -3.52
N HIS A 15 4.86 -8.96 -3.26
CA HIS A 15 3.53 -8.52 -2.84
C HIS A 15 2.45 -8.96 -3.82
N GLU A 16 2.60 -8.63 -5.11
CA GLU A 16 1.67 -9.03 -6.19
C GLU A 16 1.46 -10.55 -6.21
N ARG A 17 2.54 -11.33 -6.16
CA ARG A 17 2.45 -12.79 -6.24
C ARG A 17 1.87 -13.42 -4.98
N VAL A 18 2.24 -12.93 -3.79
CA VAL A 18 1.71 -13.43 -2.52
C VAL A 18 0.23 -13.11 -2.40
N ALA A 19 -0.19 -11.88 -2.72
CA ALA A 19 -1.59 -11.48 -2.71
C ALA A 19 -2.42 -12.42 -3.60
N TYR A 20 -1.98 -12.65 -4.83
CA TYR A 20 -2.65 -13.59 -5.74
C TYR A 20 -2.72 -15.03 -5.16
N CYS A 21 -1.64 -15.52 -4.55
CA CYS A 21 -1.65 -16.87 -3.96
C CYS A 21 -2.66 -16.99 -2.82
N VAL A 22 -2.74 -15.98 -1.96
CA VAL A 22 -3.65 -15.95 -0.81
C VAL A 22 -5.10 -15.85 -1.27
N GLU A 23 -5.37 -15.02 -2.29
CA GLU A 23 -6.72 -14.75 -2.77
C GLU A 23 -7.30 -15.88 -3.65
N PHE A 24 -6.48 -16.46 -4.55
CA PHE A 24 -6.99 -17.36 -5.59
C PHE A 24 -6.47 -18.80 -5.53
N GLU A 25 -5.28 -19.04 -4.96
CA GLU A 25 -4.65 -20.37 -4.98
C GLU A 25 -4.79 -21.12 -3.65
N LEU A 26 -5.11 -20.41 -2.58
CA LEU A 26 -5.34 -21.01 -1.27
C LEU A 26 -6.74 -21.61 -1.20
N ASN A 27 -6.82 -22.94 -1.21
CA ASN A 27 -8.07 -23.68 -1.03
C ASN A 27 -8.47 -23.80 0.45
N ASP A 28 -8.55 -22.68 1.17
CA ASP A 28 -9.08 -22.63 2.54
C ASP A 28 -10.19 -21.58 2.62
N PRO A 29 -11.42 -21.92 3.05
CA PRO A 29 -12.50 -20.94 3.24
C PRO A 29 -12.13 -19.76 4.14
N ARG A 30 -11.11 -19.89 4.99
CA ARG A 30 -10.61 -18.84 5.89
C ARG A 30 -9.73 -17.80 5.19
N SER A 31 -9.28 -18.05 3.95
CA SER A 31 -8.46 -17.08 3.19
C SER A 31 -9.29 -15.95 2.59
N SER A 32 -10.61 -16.13 2.41
CA SER A 32 -11.49 -15.20 1.70
C SER A 32 -11.61 -13.80 2.30
N PHE A 33 -11.15 -13.60 3.54
CA PHE A 33 -11.17 -12.30 4.24
C PHE A 33 -9.78 -11.76 4.58
N ILE A 34 -8.73 -12.35 4.00
CA ILE A 34 -7.35 -11.94 4.25
C ILE A 34 -6.89 -11.01 3.14
N THR A 35 -6.36 -9.85 3.51
CA THR A 35 -5.78 -8.88 2.57
C THR A 35 -4.31 -8.69 2.89
N VAL A 36 -3.45 -8.71 1.87
CA VAL A 36 -2.02 -8.45 2.02
C VAL A 36 -1.76 -6.95 1.86
N THR A 37 -1.41 -6.27 2.94
CA THR A 37 -1.24 -4.81 2.95
C THR A 37 0.15 -4.37 2.50
N GLY A 38 1.17 -5.20 2.69
CA GLY A 38 2.52 -4.84 2.25
C GLY A 38 3.56 -5.94 2.44
N VAL A 39 4.73 -5.73 1.82
CA VAL A 39 5.89 -6.61 1.96
C VAL A 39 7.15 -5.79 2.18
N LYS A 40 7.98 -6.21 3.13
CA LYS A 40 9.32 -5.65 3.38
C LYS A 40 10.38 -6.73 3.40
N ILE A 41 11.45 -6.54 2.64
CA ILE A 41 12.52 -7.53 2.51
C ILE A 41 13.79 -7.03 3.22
N SER A 42 14.51 -7.96 3.86
CA SER A 42 15.81 -7.69 4.47
C SER A 42 16.86 -7.26 3.43
N ASN A 43 17.92 -6.58 3.88
CA ASN A 43 18.99 -6.09 2.99
C ASN A 43 19.70 -7.20 2.20
N ASP A 44 19.73 -8.41 2.75
CA ASP A 44 20.33 -9.62 2.18
C ASP A 44 19.34 -10.47 1.37
N LEU A 45 18.08 -10.02 1.21
CA LEU A 45 17.01 -10.72 0.50
C LEU A 45 16.67 -12.11 1.07
N ALA A 46 17.12 -12.43 2.29
CA ALA A 46 16.89 -13.74 2.90
C ALA A 46 15.51 -13.85 3.57
N VAL A 47 14.95 -12.73 4.03
CA VAL A 47 13.70 -12.69 4.80
C VAL A 47 12.76 -11.65 4.20
N ALA A 48 11.50 -12.02 4.02
CA ALA A 48 10.42 -11.15 3.58
C ALA A 48 9.32 -11.15 4.64
N ARG A 49 9.07 -9.98 5.23
CA ARG A 49 7.96 -9.74 6.15
C ARG A 49 6.74 -9.35 5.34
N VAL A 50 5.66 -10.10 5.48
CA VAL A 50 4.40 -9.88 4.78
C VAL A 50 3.38 -9.42 5.81
N SER A 51 2.93 -8.18 5.64
CA SER A 51 1.87 -7.59 6.45
C SER A 51 0.52 -7.98 5.87
N TYR A 52 -0.40 -8.43 6.72
CA TYR A 52 -1.75 -8.80 6.32
C TYR A 52 -2.78 -8.33 7.33
N SER A 53 -3.96 -7.98 6.84
CA SER A 53 -5.14 -7.68 7.64
C SER A 53 -6.21 -8.74 7.41
N ILE A 54 -7.14 -8.85 8.37
CA ILE A 54 -8.25 -9.80 8.30
C ILE A 54 -9.51 -9.04 8.66
N PHE A 55 -10.52 -9.15 7.82
CA PHE A 55 -11.86 -8.69 8.16
C PHE A 55 -12.57 -9.76 8.99
N GLY A 56 -12.62 -9.60 10.32
CA GLY A 56 -13.26 -10.58 11.21
C GLY A 56 -12.99 -10.40 12.70
N THR A 57 -13.49 -11.35 13.48
CA THR A 57 -13.36 -11.41 14.95
C THR A 57 -11.98 -11.91 15.41
N LYS A 58 -11.62 -11.66 16.68
CA LYS A 58 -10.34 -12.13 17.27
C LYS A 58 -10.11 -13.64 17.12
N GLY A 59 -11.17 -14.45 17.17
CA GLY A 59 -11.07 -15.92 16.98
C GLY A 59 -10.71 -16.32 15.56
N GLU A 60 -11.11 -15.53 14.56
CA GLU A 60 -10.76 -15.75 13.15
C GLU A 60 -9.32 -15.33 12.87
N LYS A 61 -8.85 -14.24 13.53
CA LYS A 61 -7.45 -13.79 13.43
C LYS A 61 -6.46 -14.90 13.77
N SER A 62 -6.65 -15.59 14.91
CA SER A 62 -5.76 -16.69 15.31
C SER A 62 -5.80 -17.88 14.34
N LYS A 63 -6.99 -18.27 13.85
CA LYS A 63 -7.13 -19.37 12.90
C LYS A 63 -6.47 -19.06 11.56
N ALA A 64 -6.60 -17.83 11.08
CA ALA A 64 -5.99 -17.37 9.86
C ALA A 64 -4.46 -17.28 9.99
N ALA A 65 -3.94 -16.83 11.13
CA ALA A 65 -2.49 -16.83 11.39
C ALA A 65 -1.89 -18.24 11.28
N HIS A 66 -2.55 -19.26 11.88
CA HIS A 66 -2.12 -20.65 11.75
C HIS A 66 -2.18 -21.16 10.31
N MET A 67 -3.27 -20.85 9.60
CA MET A 67 -3.44 -21.24 8.21
C MET A 67 -2.35 -20.62 7.31
N LEU A 68 -2.03 -19.33 7.48
CA LEU A 68 -0.98 -18.66 6.72
C LEU A 68 0.40 -19.27 7.00
N GLU A 69 0.67 -19.62 8.26
CA GLU A 69 1.92 -20.30 8.64
C GLU A 69 2.05 -21.64 7.92
N ASP A 70 1.00 -22.48 7.95
CA ASP A 70 0.96 -23.78 7.26
C ASP A 70 1.10 -23.61 5.73
N ALA A 71 0.47 -22.57 5.17
CA ALA A 71 0.53 -22.26 3.75
C ALA A 71 1.86 -21.63 3.30
N SER A 72 2.74 -21.22 4.22
CA SER A 72 4.03 -20.59 3.90
C SER A 72 4.87 -21.41 2.93
N GLY A 73 4.88 -22.74 3.08
CA GLY A 73 5.61 -23.64 2.18
C GLY A 73 5.07 -23.60 0.75
N PHE A 74 3.74 -23.58 0.60
CA PHE A 74 3.07 -23.46 -0.69
C PHE A 74 3.37 -22.10 -1.34
N VAL A 75 3.17 -21.00 -0.62
CA VAL A 75 3.40 -19.65 -1.12
C VAL A 75 4.87 -19.45 -1.53
N ARG A 76 5.83 -19.97 -0.74
CA ARG A 76 7.25 -19.93 -1.10
C ARG A 76 7.54 -20.70 -2.39
N ARG A 77 6.92 -21.87 -2.59
CA ARG A 77 7.06 -22.64 -3.83
C ARG A 77 6.54 -21.86 -5.03
N GLN A 78 5.40 -21.17 -4.88
CA GLN A 78 4.83 -20.34 -5.94
C GLN A 78 5.68 -19.12 -6.26
N LEU A 79 6.23 -18.47 -5.23
CA LEU A 79 7.18 -17.38 -5.39
C LEU A 79 8.42 -17.82 -6.16
N GLY A 80 8.94 -19.03 -5.90
CA GLY A 80 10.08 -19.58 -6.63
C GLY A 80 9.89 -19.74 -8.13
N ARG A 81 8.65 -19.81 -8.62
CA ARG A 81 8.34 -19.92 -10.06
C ARG A 81 8.36 -18.58 -10.78
N VAL A 82 8.18 -17.49 -10.03
CA VAL A 82 8.04 -16.13 -10.57
C VAL A 82 9.27 -15.27 -10.26
N LEU A 83 9.86 -15.44 -9.08
CA LEU A 83 11.05 -14.72 -8.67
C LEU A 83 12.29 -15.34 -9.30
N ASN A 84 12.98 -14.57 -10.13
CA ASN A 84 14.24 -14.97 -10.75
C ASN A 84 15.44 -14.74 -9.79
N THR A 85 15.32 -15.21 -8.54
CA THR A 85 16.31 -14.99 -7.47
C THR A 85 16.96 -16.32 -7.05
N LYS A 86 18.25 -16.28 -6.73
CA LYS A 86 19.01 -17.48 -6.34
C LYS A 86 18.50 -18.14 -5.05
N ARG A 87 17.92 -17.36 -4.14
CA ARG A 87 17.29 -17.83 -2.90
C ARG A 87 15.91 -17.21 -2.77
N ILE A 88 14.92 -18.05 -2.46
CA ILE A 88 13.57 -17.60 -2.16
C ILE A 88 13.54 -17.17 -0.69
N PRO A 89 13.13 -15.95 -0.37
CA PRO A 89 13.11 -15.48 1.01
C PRO A 89 12.21 -16.35 1.89
N HIS A 90 12.55 -16.39 3.18
CA HIS A 90 11.64 -16.90 4.21
C HIS A 90 10.54 -15.87 4.46
N LEU A 91 9.29 -16.30 4.36
CA LEU A 91 8.13 -15.47 4.64
C LEU A 91 7.89 -15.43 6.14
N ILE A 92 7.68 -14.24 6.68
CA ILE A 92 7.24 -14.02 8.05
C ILE A 92 5.93 -13.25 7.96
N TRP A 93 4.85 -13.84 8.46
CA TRP A 93 3.54 -13.22 8.49
C TRP A 93 3.40 -12.28 9.68
N ILE A 94 2.99 -11.05 9.43
CA ILE A 94 2.79 -10.03 10.46
C ILE A 94 1.37 -9.52 10.32
N TYR A 95 0.59 -9.65 11.39
CA TYR A 95 -0.74 -9.07 11.42
C TYR A 95 -0.65 -7.54 11.47
N ASP A 96 -1.46 -6.88 10.66
CA ASP A 96 -1.50 -5.44 10.51
C ASP A 96 -2.72 -4.87 11.25
N ASP A 97 -2.48 -4.28 12.41
CA ASP A 97 -3.48 -3.58 13.24
C ASP A 97 -3.81 -2.16 12.72
N SER A 98 -3.16 -1.70 11.64
CA SER A 98 -3.28 -0.30 11.19
C SER A 98 -4.71 0.11 10.81
N ALA A 99 -5.58 -0.81 10.42
CA ALA A 99 -6.99 -0.52 10.16
C ALA A 99 -7.74 -0.12 11.45
N GLU A 100 -7.47 -0.77 12.59
CA GLU A 100 -8.09 -0.41 13.87
C GLU A 100 -7.62 0.98 14.33
N ILE A 101 -6.34 1.28 14.10
CA ILE A 101 -5.73 2.58 14.40
C ILE A 101 -6.35 3.68 13.52
N GLN A 102 -6.55 3.42 12.22
CA GLN A 102 -7.16 4.40 11.32
C GLN A 102 -8.56 4.79 11.77
N GLU A 103 -9.40 3.82 12.14
CA GLU A 103 -10.74 4.13 12.65
C GLU A 103 -10.71 4.97 13.93
N GLU A 104 -9.76 4.71 14.83
CA GLU A 104 -9.61 5.48 16.07
C GLU A 104 -9.21 6.93 15.78
N VAL A 105 -8.27 7.14 14.87
CA VAL A 105 -7.85 8.47 14.42
C VAL A 105 -9.01 9.20 13.74
N GLU A 106 -9.73 8.54 12.83
CA GLU A 106 -10.90 9.11 12.13
C GLU A 106 -11.99 9.56 13.12
N ARG A 107 -12.26 8.71 14.13
CA ARG A 107 -13.20 9.04 15.22
C ARG A 107 -12.74 10.23 16.04
N ALA A 108 -11.45 10.31 16.38
CA ALA A 108 -10.89 11.41 17.14
C ALA A 108 -10.97 12.74 16.35
N ILE A 109 -10.62 12.73 15.07
CA ILE A 109 -10.73 13.89 14.18
C ILE A 109 -12.18 14.35 14.07
N THR A 110 -13.11 13.43 13.80
CA THR A 110 -14.54 13.73 13.67
C THR A 110 -15.12 14.31 14.96
N SER A 111 -14.74 13.74 16.11
CA SER A 111 -15.17 14.24 17.42
C SER A 111 -14.63 15.64 17.71
N ALA A 112 -13.39 15.93 17.36
CA ALA A 112 -12.79 17.25 17.54
C ALA A 112 -13.48 18.29 16.63
N LEU A 113 -13.69 17.96 15.35
CA LEU A 113 -14.41 18.85 14.41
C LEU A 113 -15.83 19.15 14.88
N ASN A 114 -16.57 18.16 15.38
CA ASN A 114 -17.91 18.37 15.89
C ASN A 114 -17.90 19.29 17.14
N HIS A 115 -16.92 19.11 18.02
CA HIS A 115 -16.76 19.97 19.19
C HIS A 115 -16.40 21.41 18.81
N ASP A 116 -15.50 21.59 17.84
CA ASP A 116 -15.12 22.91 17.33
C ASP A 116 -16.31 23.62 16.67
N ARG A 117 -17.16 22.89 15.92
CA ARG A 117 -18.40 23.43 15.31
C ARG A 117 -19.44 23.85 16.34
N GLU A 118 -19.53 23.16 17.47
CA GLU A 118 -20.41 23.52 18.59
C GLU A 118 -19.91 24.75 19.35
N ILE A 119 -18.59 24.92 19.47
CA ILE A 119 -17.97 26.05 20.18
C ILE A 119 -17.88 27.31 19.30
N ASN A 120 -17.60 27.15 18.02
CA ASN A 120 -17.45 28.24 17.07
C ASN A 120 -18.08 27.86 15.70
N PRO A 121 -19.38 28.15 15.49
CA PRO A 121 -20.06 27.83 14.25
C PRO A 121 -19.51 28.61 13.02
N ASP A 122 -18.75 29.69 13.26
CA ASP A 122 -18.16 30.55 12.22
C ASP A 122 -16.67 30.22 11.96
N ALA A 123 -16.11 29.14 12.53
CA ALA A 123 -14.69 28.79 12.41
C ALA A 123 -14.22 28.39 10.99
N HIS A 124 -15.11 28.39 9.99
CA HIS A 124 -14.77 28.09 8.60
C HIS A 124 -14.96 29.31 7.68
N SER A 125 -14.04 30.27 7.76
CA SER A 125 -13.86 31.25 6.68
C SER A 125 -12.40 31.55 6.29
N GLU A 126 -11.39 30.87 6.85
CA GLU A 126 -9.98 31.19 6.55
C GLU A 126 -9.09 29.97 6.21
N ILE A 127 -9.68 28.92 5.64
CA ILE A 127 -8.94 28.15 4.63
C ILE A 127 -9.69 28.40 3.32
N GLU A 128 -9.55 29.62 2.81
CA GLU A 128 -9.68 29.83 1.37
C GLU A 128 -8.66 28.88 0.74
N GLU A 129 -9.14 27.81 0.10
CA GLU A 129 -8.47 27.30 -1.09
C GLU A 129 -8.40 28.49 -2.04
N THR A 130 -7.38 29.34 -1.86
CA THR A 130 -7.05 30.35 -2.85
C THR A 130 -6.65 29.53 -4.06
N GLU A 131 -7.59 29.39 -4.99
CA GLU A 131 -7.24 29.04 -6.35
C GLU A 131 -6.02 29.88 -6.71
N PRO A 132 -4.90 29.25 -7.15
CA PRO A 132 -3.72 30.02 -7.50
C PRO A 132 -4.15 31.17 -8.41
N PRO A 133 -3.64 32.40 -8.19
CA PRO A 133 -4.04 33.57 -8.97
C PRO A 133 -4.08 33.21 -10.44
N GLN A 134 -5.06 33.71 -11.18
CA GLN A 134 -5.25 33.35 -12.58
C GLN A 134 -3.94 33.51 -13.39
N ALA A 135 -3.12 34.50 -13.05
CA ALA A 135 -1.78 34.68 -13.59
C ALA A 135 -0.82 33.48 -13.35
N ALA A 136 -0.85 32.84 -12.18
CA ALA A 136 -0.05 31.65 -11.89
C ALA A 136 -0.59 30.39 -12.60
N ARG A 137 -1.91 30.32 -12.85
CA ARG A 137 -2.49 29.27 -13.71
C ARG A 137 -2.08 29.46 -15.16
N ASP A 138 -2.17 30.69 -15.65
CA ASP A 138 -1.80 31.06 -17.01
C ASP A 138 -0.29 30.84 -17.27
N GLU A 139 0.58 31.14 -16.29
CA GLU A 139 2.01 30.85 -16.37
C GLU A 139 2.29 29.34 -16.47
N VAL A 140 1.63 28.52 -15.64
CA VAL A 140 1.79 27.07 -15.68
C VAL A 140 1.25 26.47 -16.98
N GLU A 141 0.16 27.03 -17.51
CA GLU A 141 -0.42 26.60 -18.78
C GLU A 141 0.46 26.98 -19.99
N LEU A 142 1.06 28.17 -19.97
CA LEU A 142 2.05 28.59 -20.97
C LEU A 142 3.31 27.71 -20.91
N GLU A 143 3.83 27.41 -19.71
CA GLU A 143 4.98 26.52 -19.54
C GLU A 143 4.69 25.10 -20.05
N TYR A 144 3.47 24.61 -19.83
CA TYR A 144 3.03 23.32 -20.35
C TYR A 144 2.91 23.31 -21.89
N LEU A 145 2.36 24.36 -22.49
CA LEU A 145 2.22 24.49 -23.94
C LEU A 145 3.59 24.64 -24.63
N ASP A 146 4.51 25.40 -24.06
CA ASP A 146 5.89 25.52 -24.56
C ASP A 146 6.61 24.17 -24.53
N PHE A 147 6.42 23.39 -23.45
CA PHE A 147 6.96 22.04 -23.35
C PHE A 147 6.38 21.10 -24.43
N LEU A 148 5.08 21.14 -24.68
CA LEU A 148 4.44 20.32 -25.71
C LEU A 148 4.88 20.70 -27.12
N ASN A 149 4.96 21.99 -27.42
CA ASN A 149 5.44 22.48 -28.72
C ASN A 149 6.91 22.10 -28.96
N ALA A 150 7.76 22.15 -27.93
CA ALA A 150 9.16 21.72 -28.04
C ALA A 150 9.31 20.21 -28.32
N GLN A 151 8.39 19.38 -27.82
CA GLN A 151 8.36 17.95 -28.13
C GLN A 151 7.92 17.68 -29.59
N GLU A 152 6.93 18.43 -30.10
CA GLU A 152 6.48 18.29 -31.48
C GLU A 152 7.55 18.76 -32.51
N GLU A 153 8.36 19.75 -32.15
CA GLU A 153 9.49 20.20 -33.00
C GLU A 153 10.65 19.19 -33.05
N GLU A 154 10.86 18.39 -32.01
CA GLU A 154 11.89 17.32 -32.01
C GLU A 154 11.45 16.07 -32.79
N GLU A 155 10.16 15.76 -32.85
CA GLU A 155 9.64 14.61 -33.63
C GLU A 155 9.45 14.90 -35.14
N GLY A 156 9.63 16.15 -35.57
CA GLY A 156 9.48 16.60 -36.95
C GLY A 156 10.72 16.52 -37.85
N LYS A 157 11.79 15.79 -37.48
CA LYS A 157 13.01 15.61 -38.30
C LYS A 157 13.35 14.16 -38.61
#